data_AF-A0A8C3LYZ3-F1
#
_entry.id   AF-A0A8C3LYZ3-F1
#
_cell.length_a   1.000
_cell.length_b   1.000
_cell.length_c   1.000
_cell.angle_alpha   90.00
_cell.angle_beta   90.00
_cell.angle_gamma   90.00
#
_symmetry.space_group_name_H-M   'P 1'
#
loop_
_entity.id
_entity.type
_entity.pdbx_description
1 polymer ?
#
loop_
_entity_poly.entity_id
_entity_poly.type
_entity_poly.pdbx_seq_one_letter_code
_entity_poly.pdbx_strand_id
1 'polypeptide(L)'
;MLGDVFMYYGLQNFYQNHRRYVLSRSDEQLLGQNVDVQNTYCAPFAAYKNGTPMAPCGAIANSMFNDTIDLFYNFNSSVIQVPLLKTGNSWWTDKNVKFRNPESHNLSAAFAGTARPPYWHKPVYLLDAEDEKNNGYINDDFIIWMRVSAFATFKNLYRRISRKGQFTDGLPAGNYTFHISYNFPVTKFKGKKYVILSTMVWSGGSNPFLGIAYLVCGAAATLTGFIITAIHLKLRKKKTYFQRR
;
A
#
# COMPACT_ATOMS: atom_id res chain seq x y z
N MET A 1 4.92 7.15 20.42
CA MET A 1 3.95 6.19 19.82
C MET A 1 4.30 4.79 20.32
N LEU A 2 3.41 4.17 21.10
CA LEU A 2 3.67 2.87 21.71
C LEU A 2 3.28 1.70 20.79
N GLY A 3 4.05 0.62 20.84
CA GLY A 3 3.82 -0.61 20.08
C GLY A 3 4.37 -0.57 18.66
N ASP A 4 3.76 -1.35 17.76
CA ASP A 4 4.21 -1.46 16.38
C ASP A 4 3.85 -0.20 15.59
N VAL A 5 4.89 0.48 15.09
CA VAL A 5 4.76 1.71 14.31
C VAL A 5 5.07 1.43 12.84
N PHE A 6 4.21 1.97 11.99
CA PHE A 6 4.26 1.81 10.55
C PHE A 6 4.46 3.18 9.90
N MET A 7 5.39 3.25 8.96
CA MET A 7 5.65 4.42 8.14
C MET A 7 5.07 4.22 6.75
N TYR A 8 4.26 5.17 6.30
CA TYR A 8 3.63 5.19 4.99
C TYR A 8 4.08 6.41 4.19
N TYR A 9 4.17 6.25 2.88
CA TYR A 9 4.10 7.39 1.97
C TYR A 9 2.65 7.55 1.50
N GLY A 10 2.19 8.78 1.44
CA GLY A 10 0.88 9.17 0.94
C GLY A 10 1.00 9.96 -0.34
N LEU A 11 0.18 9.64 -1.33
CA LEU A 11 0.05 10.41 -2.56
C LEU A 11 -1.37 10.96 -2.65
N GLN A 12 -1.48 12.24 -3.00
CA GLN A 12 -2.74 12.90 -3.30
C GLN A 12 -2.77 13.29 -4.78
N ASN A 13 -3.96 13.19 -5.36
CA ASN A 13 -4.23 13.50 -6.77
C ASN A 13 -3.47 12.58 -7.74
N PHE A 14 -3.28 11.31 -7.36
CA PHE A 14 -2.65 10.30 -8.20
C PHE A 14 -3.65 9.17 -8.48
N TYR A 15 -4.21 9.14 -9.68
CA TYR A 15 -5.33 8.27 -10.06
C TYR A 15 -4.87 6.87 -10.48
N GLN A 16 -4.37 6.07 -9.53
CA GLN A 16 -4.04 4.65 -9.82
C GLN A 16 -5.27 3.87 -10.30
N ASN A 17 -6.45 4.20 -9.80
CA ASN A 17 -7.72 3.56 -10.16
C ASN A 17 -8.22 3.86 -11.59
N HIS A 18 -7.51 4.68 -12.37
CA HIS A 18 -7.88 4.94 -13.76
C HIS A 18 -7.81 3.64 -14.60
N ARG A 19 -8.87 3.29 -15.32
CA ARG A 19 -8.99 2.00 -16.05
C ARG A 19 -7.76 1.64 -16.88
N ARG A 20 -7.26 2.58 -17.71
CA ARG A 20 -6.08 2.34 -18.55
C ARG A 20 -4.80 2.14 -17.74
N TYR A 21 -4.71 2.75 -16.56
CA TYR A 21 -3.57 2.58 -15.67
C TYR A 21 -3.61 1.19 -15.03
N VAL A 22 -4.76 0.80 -14.45
CA VAL A 22 -4.96 -0.51 -13.79
C VAL A 22 -4.70 -1.68 -14.74
N LEU A 23 -5.14 -1.57 -15.99
CA LEU A 23 -4.94 -2.62 -17.00
C LEU A 23 -3.51 -2.69 -17.53
N SER A 24 -2.69 -1.64 -17.36
CA SER A 24 -1.37 -1.54 -17.97
C SER A 24 -0.31 -2.28 -17.13
N ARG A 25 -0.37 -3.62 -17.19
CA ARG A 25 0.59 -4.58 -16.63
C ARG A 25 0.43 -5.94 -17.32
N SER A 26 1.43 -6.81 -17.20
CA SER A 26 1.34 -8.22 -17.61
C SER A 26 1.50 -9.12 -16.39
N ASP A 27 0.42 -9.80 -15.98
CA ASP A 27 0.45 -10.67 -14.80
C ASP A 27 1.30 -11.94 -15.05
N GLU A 28 1.33 -12.46 -16.28
CA GLU A 28 2.20 -13.57 -16.70
C GLU A 28 3.69 -13.19 -16.60
N GLN A 29 4.04 -11.96 -17.00
CA GLN A 29 5.41 -11.47 -16.87
C GLN A 29 5.81 -11.37 -15.40
N LEU A 30 4.92 -10.86 -14.54
CA LEU A 30 5.16 -10.71 -13.10
C LEU A 30 5.22 -12.05 -12.35
N LEU A 31 4.70 -13.11 -12.96
CA LEU A 31 4.88 -14.51 -12.54
C LEU A 31 6.19 -15.14 -13.02
N GLY A 32 7.06 -14.36 -13.68
CA GLY A 32 8.36 -14.82 -14.16
C GLY A 32 8.29 -15.64 -15.45
N GLN A 33 7.14 -15.66 -16.13
CA GLN A 33 7.01 -16.37 -17.41
C GLN A 33 7.62 -15.56 -18.55
N ASN A 34 8.08 -16.27 -19.58
CA ASN A 34 8.53 -15.63 -20.81
C ASN A 34 7.31 -15.31 -21.68
N VAL A 35 7.01 -14.02 -21.86
CA VAL A 35 5.78 -13.55 -22.52
C VAL A 35 6.13 -12.53 -23.59
N ASP A 36 5.41 -12.59 -24.72
CA ASP A 36 5.42 -11.51 -25.69
C ASP A 36 4.61 -10.32 -25.15
N VAL A 37 5.33 -9.38 -24.54
CA VAL A 37 4.76 -8.17 -23.94
C VAL A 37 4.04 -7.27 -24.96
N GLN A 38 4.29 -7.41 -26.27
CA GLN A 38 3.64 -6.58 -27.28
C GLN A 38 2.14 -6.86 -27.42
N ASN A 39 1.71 -8.10 -27.17
CA ASN A 39 0.30 -8.51 -27.22
C ASN A 39 -0.47 -8.27 -25.93
N THR A 40 0.14 -7.59 -24.95
CA THR A 40 -0.47 -7.34 -23.64
C THR A 40 -1.02 -5.91 -23.54
N TYR A 41 -1.78 -5.64 -22.47
CA TYR A 41 -2.28 -4.30 -22.16
C TYR A 41 -1.20 -3.32 -21.67
N CYS A 42 0.08 -3.69 -21.73
CA CYS A 42 1.20 -2.86 -21.28
C CYS A 42 1.47 -1.61 -22.15
N ALA A 43 0.83 -1.46 -23.32
CA ALA A 43 1.01 -0.29 -24.16
C ALA A 43 0.72 1.04 -23.42
N PRO A 44 1.54 2.09 -23.60
CA PRO A 44 2.70 2.19 -24.50
C PRO A 44 4.03 1.67 -23.89
N PHE A 45 4.04 1.19 -22.65
CA PHE A 45 5.22 0.75 -21.91
C PHE A 45 5.47 -0.77 -22.05
N ALA A 46 5.26 -1.30 -23.25
CA ALA A 46 5.51 -2.71 -23.56
C ALA A 46 6.95 -2.93 -24.05
N ALA A 47 7.41 -2.10 -24.98
CA ALA A 47 8.75 -2.17 -25.56
C ALA A 47 9.26 -0.77 -25.93
N TYR A 48 10.58 -0.63 -26.02
CA TYR A 48 11.21 0.56 -26.58
C TYR A 48 11.06 0.61 -28.11
N LYS A 49 11.31 1.77 -28.71
CA LYS A 49 11.24 1.96 -30.18
C LYS A 49 12.17 1.03 -30.97
N ASN A 50 13.24 0.54 -30.35
CA ASN A 50 14.19 -0.40 -30.93
C ASN A 50 13.72 -1.88 -30.85
N GLY A 51 12.52 -2.14 -30.32
CA GLY A 51 11.96 -3.48 -30.15
C GLY A 51 12.33 -4.17 -28.84
N THR A 52 13.19 -3.60 -28.00
CA THR A 52 13.57 -4.22 -26.71
C THR A 52 12.38 -4.23 -25.73
N PRO A 53 11.95 -5.40 -25.23
CA PRO A 53 10.84 -5.50 -24.29
C PRO A 53 11.19 -4.90 -22.93
N MET A 54 10.21 -4.25 -22.28
CA MET A 54 10.37 -3.69 -20.94
C MET A 54 10.07 -4.73 -19.86
N ALA A 55 10.94 -4.81 -18.85
CA ALA A 55 10.77 -5.67 -17.68
C ALA A 55 11.00 -4.87 -16.39
N PRO A 56 9.96 -4.63 -15.58
CA PRO A 56 8.54 -4.92 -15.81
C PRO A 56 7.89 -4.01 -16.87
N CYS A 57 6.86 -4.49 -17.58
CA CYS A 57 6.09 -3.68 -18.53
C CYS A 57 4.91 -2.94 -17.86
N GLY A 58 4.44 -1.88 -18.53
CA GLY A 58 3.19 -1.20 -18.18
C GLY A 58 3.33 0.07 -17.34
N ALA A 59 2.27 0.87 -17.34
CA ALA A 59 2.24 2.20 -16.71
C ALA A 59 2.37 2.15 -15.18
N ILE A 60 1.82 1.09 -14.56
CA ILE A 60 1.90 0.92 -13.10
C ILE A 60 3.36 0.80 -12.70
N ALA A 61 4.07 -0.16 -13.29
CA ALA A 61 5.46 -0.40 -12.94
C ALA A 61 6.34 0.80 -13.31
N ASN A 62 6.16 1.38 -14.49
CA ASN A 62 6.95 2.53 -14.94
C ASN A 62 6.87 3.73 -13.98
N SER A 63 5.72 3.96 -13.34
CA SER A 63 5.52 5.08 -12.42
C SER A 63 5.74 4.73 -10.95
N MET A 64 6.58 3.74 -10.64
CA MET A 64 6.92 3.35 -9.27
C MET A 64 7.43 4.52 -8.42
N PHE A 65 6.92 4.61 -7.19
CA PHE A 65 7.40 5.56 -6.19
C PHE A 65 8.88 5.30 -5.86
N ASN A 66 9.71 6.35 -5.91
CA ASN A 66 11.17 6.24 -5.84
C ASN A 66 11.84 7.27 -4.92
N ASP A 67 11.08 7.96 -4.06
CA ASP A 67 11.71 8.74 -2.98
C ASP A 67 12.30 7.79 -1.93
N THR A 68 13.41 8.20 -1.31
CA THR A 68 13.96 7.51 -0.14
C THR A 68 13.66 8.33 1.10
N ILE A 69 13.11 7.70 2.13
CA ILE A 69 12.67 8.34 3.37
C ILE A 69 13.42 7.71 4.54
N ASP A 70 14.25 8.49 5.21
CA ASP A 70 14.97 8.09 6.40
C ASP A 70 14.45 8.88 7.60
N LEU A 71 14.38 8.21 8.75
CA LEU A 71 13.88 8.78 10.00
C LEU A 71 14.99 8.78 11.04
N PHE A 72 15.21 9.94 11.66
CA PHE A 72 16.20 10.15 12.71
C PHE A 72 15.53 10.64 13.99
N TYR A 73 15.99 10.12 15.12
CA TYR A 73 15.59 10.52 16.45
C TYR A 73 16.66 11.41 17.08
N ASN A 74 16.28 12.61 17.51
CA ASN A 74 17.19 13.57 18.13
C ASN A 74 17.07 13.44 19.65
N PHE A 75 18.12 12.92 20.28
CA PHE A 75 18.17 12.67 21.73
C PHE A 75 19.44 13.25 22.33
N ASN A 76 19.33 14.18 23.28
CA ASN A 76 20.46 14.78 24.01
C ASN A 76 21.64 15.18 23.10
N SER A 77 21.36 15.94 22.04
CA SER A 77 22.34 16.38 21.01
C SER A 77 22.95 15.27 20.14
N SER A 78 22.52 14.02 20.28
CA SER A 78 22.85 12.91 19.38
C SER A 78 21.72 12.65 18.39
N VAL A 79 22.09 12.32 17.15
CA VAL A 79 21.15 11.97 16.08
C VAL A 79 21.25 10.46 15.84
N ILE A 80 20.18 9.74 16.15
CA ILE A 80 20.13 8.27 16.08
C ILE A 80 19.23 7.88 14.92
N GLN A 81 19.74 7.09 13.97
CA GLN A 81 18.93 6.58 12.89
C GLN A 81 17.92 5.56 13.43
N VAL A 82 16.63 5.77 13.14
CA VAL A 82 15.59 4.82 13.52
C VAL A 82 15.72 3.59 12.63
N PRO A 83 15.84 2.37 13.20
CA PRO A 83 15.98 1.16 12.42
C PRO A 83 14.65 0.82 11.73
N LEU A 84 14.67 0.76 10.40
CA LEU A 84 13.50 0.51 9.55
C LEU A 84 13.64 -0.85 8.87
N LEU A 85 12.59 -1.68 8.93
CA LEU A 85 12.51 -2.95 8.24
C LEU A 85 12.14 -2.73 6.77
N LYS A 86 13.06 -3.10 5.87
CA LYS A 86 12.81 -3.11 4.41
C LYS A 86 11.98 -4.31 3.98
N THR A 87 12.13 -5.44 4.66
CA THR A 87 11.50 -6.71 4.27
C THR A 87 10.28 -7.09 5.12
N GLY A 88 9.43 -7.95 4.55
CA GLY A 88 8.23 -8.47 5.20
C GLY A 88 7.08 -7.46 5.25
N ASN A 89 7.10 -6.48 4.35
CA ASN A 89 6.09 -5.42 4.27
C ASN A 89 4.95 -5.76 3.28
N SER A 90 5.21 -6.65 2.32
CA SER A 90 4.20 -7.12 1.36
C SER A 90 3.36 -8.26 1.93
N TRP A 91 2.23 -8.53 1.29
CA TRP A 91 1.37 -9.64 1.68
C TRP A 91 1.98 -10.97 1.29
N TRP A 92 1.80 -11.98 2.15
CA TRP A 92 2.38 -13.30 1.93
C TRP A 92 1.97 -13.90 0.57
N THR A 93 0.70 -13.78 0.18
CA THR A 93 0.20 -14.29 -1.11
C THR A 93 0.80 -13.55 -2.29
N ASP A 94 0.97 -12.22 -2.18
CA ASP A 94 1.62 -11.46 -3.25
C ASP A 94 3.07 -11.94 -3.43
N LYS A 95 3.83 -12.05 -2.33
CA LYS A 95 5.25 -12.41 -2.37
C LYS A 95 5.53 -13.86 -2.76
N ASN A 96 4.67 -14.81 -2.36
CA ASN A 96 4.94 -16.25 -2.53
C ASN A 96 4.15 -16.90 -3.66
N VAL A 97 3.06 -16.28 -4.12
CA VAL A 97 2.17 -16.87 -5.14
C VAL A 97 2.10 -16.00 -6.38
N LYS A 98 1.79 -14.71 -6.22
CA LYS A 98 1.42 -13.83 -7.34
C LYS A 98 2.62 -13.25 -8.09
N PHE A 99 3.70 -12.94 -7.40
CA PHE A 99 4.93 -12.41 -7.99
C PHE A 99 6.04 -13.45 -7.89
N ARG A 100 6.75 -13.68 -8.99
CA ARG A 100 7.87 -14.62 -9.05
C ARG A 100 8.92 -14.09 -10.02
N ASN A 101 10.19 -14.32 -9.67
CA ASN A 101 11.28 -14.07 -10.61
C ASN A 101 11.34 -15.21 -11.63
N PRO A 102 11.78 -14.94 -12.88
CA PRO A 102 12.05 -16.00 -13.84
C PRO A 102 13.10 -16.98 -13.30
N GLU A 103 12.97 -18.26 -13.62
CA GLU A 103 13.92 -19.29 -13.21
C GLU A 103 15.26 -19.09 -13.93
N SER A 104 16.31 -18.82 -13.18
CA SER A 104 17.67 -18.69 -13.70
C SER A 104 18.69 -18.86 -12.58
N HIS A 105 19.94 -19.16 -12.95
CA HIS A 105 21.07 -19.18 -12.01
C HIS A 105 21.34 -17.81 -11.38
N ASN A 106 21.19 -16.74 -12.17
CA ASN A 106 21.43 -15.36 -11.73
C ASN A 106 20.29 -14.45 -12.22
N LEU A 107 19.88 -13.48 -11.40
CA LEU A 107 18.82 -12.54 -11.79
C LEU A 107 19.22 -11.68 -13.00
N SER A 108 20.48 -11.26 -13.10
CA SER A 108 20.95 -10.50 -14.28
C SER A 108 20.82 -11.29 -15.59
N ALA A 109 21.08 -12.60 -15.54
CA ALA A 109 20.90 -13.49 -16.68
C ALA A 109 19.41 -13.73 -16.98
N ALA A 110 18.58 -13.84 -15.93
CA ALA A 110 17.12 -14.00 -16.05
C ALA A 110 16.47 -12.85 -16.83
N PHE A 111 16.98 -11.62 -16.66
CA PHE A 111 16.48 -10.42 -17.33
C PHE A 111 17.29 -10.02 -18.57
N ALA A 112 18.19 -10.88 -19.07
CA ALA A 112 18.95 -10.60 -20.27
C ALA A 112 18.02 -10.38 -21.48
N GLY A 113 18.33 -9.39 -22.31
CA GLY A 113 17.49 -9.02 -23.46
C GLY A 113 16.26 -8.17 -23.12
N THR A 114 16.02 -7.86 -21.85
CA THR A 114 14.99 -6.92 -21.41
C THR A 114 15.59 -5.59 -20.98
N ALA A 115 14.79 -4.53 -20.99
CA ALA A 115 15.19 -3.21 -20.55
C ALA A 115 14.33 -2.72 -19.38
N ARG A 116 14.93 -1.90 -18.50
CA ARG A 116 14.21 -1.24 -17.41
C ARG A 116 13.15 -0.26 -17.96
N PRO A 117 12.09 0.03 -17.19
CA PRO A 117 11.16 1.10 -17.53
C PRO A 117 11.86 2.47 -17.67
N PRO A 118 11.33 3.38 -18.50
CA PRO A 118 11.95 4.69 -18.76
C PRO A 118 12.23 5.53 -17.51
N TYR A 119 11.30 5.55 -16.54
CA TYR A 119 11.44 6.38 -15.33
C TYR A 119 12.21 5.71 -14.19
N TRP A 120 12.72 4.49 -14.39
CA TRP A 120 13.52 3.80 -13.38
C TRP A 120 14.99 4.19 -13.47
N HIS A 121 15.67 4.41 -12.35
CA HIS A 121 17.13 4.64 -12.37
C HIS A 121 17.93 3.33 -12.42
N LYS A 122 17.38 2.27 -11.82
CA LYS A 122 17.99 0.94 -11.71
C LYS A 122 17.09 -0.10 -12.37
N PRO A 123 17.65 -1.22 -12.88
CA PRO A 123 16.84 -2.32 -13.35
C PRO A 123 16.22 -3.10 -12.19
N VAL A 124 15.21 -3.91 -12.50
CA VAL A 124 14.40 -4.63 -11.49
C VAL A 124 15.19 -5.62 -10.64
N TYR A 125 16.26 -6.19 -11.17
CA TYR A 125 17.13 -7.12 -10.45
C TYR A 125 18.15 -6.44 -9.53
N LEU A 126 18.20 -5.09 -9.45
CA LEU A 126 19.09 -4.30 -8.59
C LEU A 126 18.32 -3.27 -7.75
N LEU A 127 17.09 -3.60 -7.34
CA LEU A 127 16.24 -2.71 -6.53
C LEU A 127 16.76 -2.61 -5.09
N ASP A 128 17.21 -3.71 -4.52
CA ASP A 128 17.81 -3.82 -3.19
C ASP A 128 19.28 -4.23 -3.29
N ALA A 129 20.17 -3.39 -2.76
CA ALA A 129 21.60 -3.67 -2.77
C ALA A 129 22.06 -4.48 -1.54
N GLU A 130 21.23 -4.56 -0.50
CA GLU A 130 21.58 -5.20 0.76
C GLU A 130 21.11 -6.66 0.83
N ASP A 131 19.99 -6.99 0.17
CA ASP A 131 19.39 -8.33 0.19
C ASP A 131 19.00 -8.80 -1.22
N GLU A 132 19.74 -9.79 -1.73
CA GLU A 132 19.45 -10.42 -3.02
C GLU A 132 18.08 -11.11 -3.06
N LYS A 133 17.57 -11.57 -1.92
CA LYS A 133 16.24 -12.21 -1.83
C LYS A 133 15.09 -11.21 -1.94
N ASN A 134 15.39 -9.92 -1.87
CA ASN A 134 14.43 -8.83 -2.04
C ASN A 134 14.60 -8.12 -3.40
N ASN A 135 15.15 -8.80 -4.41
CA ASN A 135 15.31 -8.28 -5.77
C ASN A 135 14.36 -8.90 -6.79
N GLY A 136 14.20 -8.22 -7.92
CA GLY A 136 13.31 -8.66 -9.00
C GLY A 136 11.85 -8.31 -8.73
N TYR A 137 10.93 -9.10 -9.28
CA TYR A 137 9.48 -8.91 -9.11
C TYR A 137 9.00 -9.23 -7.69
N ILE A 138 9.81 -9.89 -6.87
CA ILE A 138 9.49 -10.21 -5.48
C ILE A 138 9.93 -9.12 -4.47
N ASN A 139 10.48 -8.01 -4.95
CA ASN A 139 10.87 -6.88 -4.11
C ASN A 139 9.64 -6.31 -3.38
N ASP A 140 9.74 -6.12 -2.07
CA ASP A 140 8.60 -5.71 -1.25
C ASP A 140 8.03 -4.33 -1.64
N ASP A 141 8.89 -3.36 -1.97
CA ASP A 141 8.45 -2.02 -2.39
C ASP A 141 7.74 -2.06 -3.75
N PHE A 142 8.28 -2.86 -4.67
CA PHE A 142 7.67 -3.07 -5.96
C PHE A 142 6.29 -3.72 -5.83
N ILE A 143 6.17 -4.79 -5.04
CA ILE A 143 4.89 -5.48 -4.80
C ILE A 143 3.86 -4.51 -4.20
N ILE A 144 4.25 -3.74 -3.19
CA ILE A 144 3.35 -2.77 -2.54
C ILE A 144 2.87 -1.74 -3.56
N TRP A 145 3.75 -1.25 -4.44
CA TRP A 145 3.38 -0.30 -5.48
C TRP A 145 2.44 -0.90 -6.54
N MET A 146 2.69 -2.14 -6.95
CA MET A 146 1.89 -2.84 -7.96
C MET A 146 0.46 -3.13 -7.48
N ARG A 147 0.21 -3.07 -6.17
CA ARG A 147 -1.13 -3.07 -5.60
C ARG A 147 -1.79 -1.70 -5.74
N VAL A 148 -2.55 -1.56 -6.82
CA VAL A 148 -3.32 -0.36 -7.14
C VAL A 148 -4.29 0.02 -6.02
N SER A 149 -4.23 1.28 -5.59
CA SER A 149 -5.17 1.88 -4.65
C SER A 149 -6.51 2.25 -5.30
N ALA A 150 -7.60 2.08 -4.56
CA ALA A 150 -8.95 2.36 -5.05
C ALA A 150 -9.28 3.86 -5.21
N PHE A 151 -8.53 4.74 -4.53
CA PHE A 151 -8.78 6.18 -4.48
C PHE A 151 -7.57 6.97 -4.99
N ALA A 152 -7.81 8.21 -5.45
CA ALA A 152 -6.76 9.12 -5.93
C ALA A 152 -5.89 9.70 -4.79
N THR A 153 -6.38 9.62 -3.56
CA THR A 153 -5.63 9.91 -2.34
C THR A 153 -5.48 8.62 -1.58
N PHE A 154 -4.25 8.15 -1.43
CA PHE A 154 -3.96 6.87 -0.78
C PHE A 154 -2.65 6.93 0.00
N LYS A 155 -2.44 5.92 0.82
CA LYS A 155 -1.16 5.68 1.51
C LYS A 155 -0.76 4.24 1.31
N ASN A 156 0.51 4.03 1.03
CA ASN A 156 1.11 2.71 0.88
C ASN A 156 2.16 2.52 1.98
N LEU A 157 2.28 1.29 2.47
CA LEU A 157 3.28 0.98 3.48
C LEU A 157 4.67 1.18 2.89
N TYR A 158 5.50 1.96 3.56
CA TYR A 158 6.89 2.13 3.19
C TYR A 158 7.74 1.21 4.06
N ARG A 159 7.76 1.42 5.38
CA ARG A 159 8.59 0.61 6.30
C ARG A 159 7.86 0.36 7.61
N ARG A 160 8.26 -0.70 8.29
CA ARG A 160 7.91 -0.95 9.70
C ARG A 160 9.11 -0.62 10.57
N ILE A 161 8.86 -0.07 11.75
CA ILE A 161 9.93 0.26 12.68
C ILE A 161 10.40 -1.03 13.36
N SER A 162 11.71 -1.26 13.38
CA SER A 162 12.30 -2.39 14.08
C SER A 162 12.34 -2.10 15.58
N ARG A 163 11.73 -2.97 16.39
CA ARG A 163 11.70 -2.84 17.85
C ARG A 163 13.01 -3.33 18.46
N LYS A 164 14.07 -2.52 18.32
CA LYS A 164 15.42 -2.81 18.82
C LYS A 164 16.00 -1.60 19.56
N GLY A 165 16.82 -1.84 20.58
CA GLY A 165 17.51 -0.80 21.34
C GLY A 165 16.54 0.18 21.99
N GLN A 166 16.70 1.48 21.70
CA GLN A 166 15.84 2.55 22.24
C GLN A 166 14.40 2.55 21.68
N PHE A 167 14.10 1.69 20.70
CA PHE A 167 12.80 1.61 20.03
C PHE A 167 12.01 0.34 20.39
N THR A 168 12.37 -0.36 21.47
CA THR A 168 11.71 -1.59 21.92
C THR A 168 10.22 -1.40 22.18
N ASP A 169 9.81 -0.24 22.70
CA ASP A 169 8.40 0.04 23.01
C ASP A 169 7.70 0.87 21.92
N GLY A 170 8.37 1.09 20.78
CA GLY A 170 7.91 1.93 19.68
C GLY A 170 8.75 3.19 19.55
N LEU A 171 8.13 4.30 19.11
CA LEU A 171 8.81 5.59 19.01
C LEU A 171 8.68 6.35 20.34
N PRO A 172 9.79 6.62 21.06
CA PRO A 172 9.75 7.46 22.26
C PRO A 172 9.25 8.89 21.95
N ALA A 173 8.85 9.61 23.00
CA ALA A 173 8.49 11.02 22.85
C ALA A 173 9.77 11.85 22.64
N GLY A 174 9.78 12.72 21.63
CA GLY A 174 10.90 13.61 21.37
C GLY A 174 10.87 14.15 19.94
N ASN A 175 11.99 14.75 19.54
CA ASN A 175 12.11 15.39 18.24
C ASN A 175 12.63 14.39 17.20
N TYR A 176 11.97 14.38 16.05
CA TYR A 176 12.33 13.53 14.93
C TYR A 176 12.59 14.37 13.69
N THR A 177 13.56 13.94 12.89
CA THR A 177 13.90 14.55 11.61
C THR A 177 13.70 13.53 10.50
N PHE A 178 12.97 13.91 9.45
CA PHE A 178 12.90 13.14 8.22
C PHE A 178 13.95 13.66 7.24
N HIS A 179 14.75 12.75 6.69
CA HIS A 179 15.63 13.04 5.56
C HIS A 179 15.03 12.37 4.33
N ILE A 180 14.69 13.16 3.31
CA ILE A 180 13.95 12.67 2.14
C ILE A 180 14.74 13.00 0.87
N SER A 181 15.12 11.97 0.12
CA SER A 181 15.60 12.13 -1.26
C SER A 181 14.42 12.24 -2.20
N TYR A 182 14.23 13.41 -2.81
CA TYR A 182 13.01 13.78 -3.53
C TYR A 182 13.14 13.47 -5.03
N ASN A 183 12.84 12.22 -5.41
CA ASN A 183 12.98 11.73 -6.79
C ASN A 183 11.64 11.62 -7.55
N PHE A 184 10.52 11.53 -6.83
CA PHE A 184 9.19 11.31 -7.42
C PHE A 184 8.48 12.65 -7.71
N PRO A 185 8.35 13.08 -8.98
CA PRO A 185 7.79 14.39 -9.30
C PRO A 185 6.26 14.37 -9.28
N VAL A 186 5.65 15.27 -8.49
CA VAL A 186 4.18 15.41 -8.39
C VAL A 186 3.62 16.71 -8.97
N THR A 187 4.50 17.66 -9.32
CA THR A 187 4.14 19.00 -9.76
C THR A 187 3.32 19.01 -11.06
N LYS A 188 3.66 18.12 -12.01
CA LYS A 188 3.01 18.02 -13.33
C LYS A 188 1.51 17.76 -13.26
N PHE A 189 1.06 17.06 -12.23
CA PHE A 189 -0.35 16.73 -12.01
C PHE A 189 -0.92 17.39 -10.75
N LYS A 190 -0.26 18.45 -10.24
CA LYS A 190 -0.67 19.18 -9.03
C LYS A 190 -0.92 18.25 -7.83
N GLY A 191 -0.13 17.20 -7.72
CA GLY A 191 -0.21 16.23 -6.62
C GLY A 191 0.52 16.70 -5.37
N LYS A 192 0.28 16.00 -4.26
CA LYS A 192 1.00 16.20 -2.99
C LYS A 192 1.54 14.88 -2.47
N LYS A 193 2.66 14.96 -1.74
CA LYS A 193 3.30 13.82 -1.06
C LYS A 193 3.23 14.02 0.44
N TYR A 194 3.02 12.93 1.17
CA TYR A 194 2.94 12.91 2.61
C TYR A 194 3.78 11.78 3.17
N VAL A 195 4.37 11.99 4.34
CA VAL A 195 4.92 10.92 5.17
C VAL A 195 4.02 10.79 6.38
N ILE A 196 3.57 9.57 6.66
CA ILE A 196 2.58 9.30 7.70
C ILE A 196 3.14 8.23 8.62
N LEU A 197 3.25 8.54 9.91
CA LEU A 197 3.51 7.56 10.95
C LEU A 197 2.19 7.19 11.62
N SER A 198 1.91 5.90 11.76
CA SER A 198 0.71 5.41 12.44
C SER A 198 1.02 4.15 13.21
N THR A 199 0.40 4.01 14.37
CA THR A 199 0.20 2.72 15.02
C THR A 199 -1.02 2.04 14.40
N MET A 200 -1.09 0.72 14.53
CA MET A 200 -2.27 -0.06 14.16
C MET A 200 -2.89 -0.68 15.40
N VAL A 201 -4.22 -0.76 15.41
CA VAL A 201 -4.98 -1.65 16.28
C VAL A 201 -5.48 -2.83 15.45
N TRP A 202 -6.16 -3.78 16.10
CA TRP A 202 -6.68 -4.99 15.42
C TRP A 202 -7.57 -4.66 14.20
N SER A 203 -8.31 -3.55 14.23
CA SER A 203 -9.18 -3.08 13.16
C SER A 203 -8.47 -2.19 12.12
N GLY A 204 -7.15 -2.08 12.19
CA GLY A 204 -6.32 -1.31 11.27
C GLY A 204 -5.88 0.04 11.82
N GLY A 205 -5.77 1.04 10.94
CA GLY A 205 -5.39 2.40 11.31
C GLY A 205 -6.53 3.20 11.93
N SER A 206 -6.24 4.41 12.41
CA SER A 206 -7.25 5.28 13.02
C SER A 206 -8.31 5.72 11.99
N ASN A 207 -9.54 5.23 12.16
CA ASN A 207 -10.72 5.65 11.41
C ASN A 207 -12.00 5.48 12.26
N PRO A 208 -12.65 6.58 12.70
CA PRO A 208 -13.84 6.49 13.55
C PRO A 208 -15.11 6.09 12.79
N PHE A 209 -15.09 6.04 11.45
CA PHE A 209 -16.28 5.82 10.63
C PHE A 209 -17.06 4.57 11.04
N LEU A 210 -16.38 3.45 11.24
CA LEU A 210 -17.02 2.19 11.59
C LEU A 210 -17.74 2.28 12.94
N GLY A 211 -17.09 2.88 13.95
CA GLY A 211 -17.69 3.10 15.26
C GLY A 211 -18.93 4.01 15.20
N ILE A 212 -18.84 5.11 14.46
CA ILE A 212 -19.98 6.01 14.24
C ILE A 212 -21.12 5.29 13.51
N ALA A 213 -20.82 4.51 12.47
CA ALA A 213 -21.82 3.76 11.72
C ALA A 213 -22.57 2.75 12.61
N TYR A 214 -21.85 2.00 13.45
CA TYR A 214 -22.49 1.07 14.40
C TYR A 214 -23.36 1.80 15.43
N LEU A 215 -22.90 2.95 15.97
CA LEU A 215 -23.69 3.74 16.91
C LEU A 215 -24.99 4.26 16.29
N VAL A 216 -24.92 4.79 15.07
CA VAL A 216 -26.09 5.33 14.36
C VAL A 216 -27.07 4.21 14.00
N CYS A 217 -26.59 3.12 13.40
CA CYS A 217 -27.44 1.98 13.05
C CYS A 217 -28.07 1.33 14.30
N GLY A 218 -27.30 1.19 15.38
CA GLY A 218 -27.79 0.68 16.66
C GLY A 218 -28.88 1.55 17.27
N ALA A 219 -28.68 2.87 17.30
CA ALA A 219 -29.67 3.82 17.80
C ALA A 219 -30.96 3.83 16.95
N ALA A 220 -30.84 3.71 15.63
CA ALA A 220 -31.99 3.63 14.74
C ALA A 220 -32.78 2.32 14.97
N ALA A 221 -32.09 1.19 15.14
CA ALA A 221 -32.72 -0.10 15.41
C ALA A 221 -33.43 -0.14 16.78
N THR A 222 -32.81 0.38 17.84
CA THR A 222 -33.44 0.43 19.17
C THR A 222 -34.67 1.35 19.17
N LEU A 223 -34.59 2.52 18.55
CA LEU A 223 -35.73 3.43 18.40
C LEU A 223 -36.89 2.74 17.68
N THR A 224 -36.59 2.05 16.56
CA THR A 224 -37.60 1.29 15.81
C THR A 224 -38.23 0.18 16.66
N GLY A 225 -37.41 -0.53 17.45
CA GLY A 225 -37.88 -1.53 18.41
C GLY A 225 -38.85 -0.96 19.44
N PHE A 226 -38.54 0.21 20.03
CA PHE A 226 -39.44 0.89 20.96
C PHE A 226 -40.76 1.32 20.30
N ILE A 227 -40.71 1.84 19.07
CA ILE A 227 -41.90 2.23 18.31
C ILE A 227 -42.80 1.03 18.06
N ILE A 228 -42.24 -0.08 17.56
CA ILE A 228 -42.99 -1.32 17.30
C ILE A 228 -43.60 -1.86 18.61
N THR A 229 -42.84 -1.83 19.70
CA THR A 229 -43.31 -2.29 21.02
C THR A 229 -44.46 -1.42 21.54
N ALA A 230 -44.36 -0.10 21.42
CA ALA A 230 -45.41 0.83 21.80
C ALA A 230 -46.70 0.63 20.98
N ILE A 231 -46.56 0.42 19.66
CA ILE A 231 -47.69 0.09 18.78
C ILE A 231 -48.33 -1.24 19.20
N HIS A 232 -47.53 -2.28 19.45
CA HIS A 232 -48.01 -3.58 19.89
C HIS A 232 -48.79 -3.51 21.21
N LEU A 233 -48.26 -2.80 22.22
CA LEU A 233 -48.93 -2.60 23.50
C LEU A 233 -50.25 -1.83 23.36
N LYS A 234 -50.30 -0.81 22.49
CA LYS A 234 -51.52 -0.03 22.20
C LYS A 234 -52.59 -0.90 21.52
N LEU A 235 -52.21 -1.73 20.54
CA LEU A 235 -53.12 -2.64 19.85
C LEU A 235 -53.62 -3.77 20.76
N ARG A 236 -52.75 -4.32 21.62
CA ARG A 236 -53.14 -5.34 22.62
C ARG A 236 -54.20 -4.81 23.59
N LYS A 237 -54.01 -3.60 24.14
CA LYS A 237 -55.00 -2.96 25.03
C LYS A 237 -56.36 -2.78 24.34
N LYS A 238 -56.40 -2.42 23.06
CA LYS A 238 -57.65 -2.30 22.29
C LYS A 238 -58.39 -3.64 22.17
N LYS A 239 -57.68 -4.76 21.92
CA LYS A 239 -58.30 -6.10 21.87
C LYS A 239 -58.91 -6.51 23.22
N THR A 240 -58.22 -6.26 24.32
CA THR A 240 -58.71 -6.63 25.67
C THR A 240 -59.95 -5.82 26.08
N TYR A 241 -60.06 -4.56 25.65
CA TYR A 241 -61.26 -3.74 25.88
C TYR A 241 -62.48 -4.25 25.09
N PHE A 242 -62.28 -4.70 23.85
CA PHE A 242 -63.35 -5.26 23.01
C PHE A 242 -63.85 -6.63 23.47
N GLN A 243 -63.02 -7.45 24.15
CA GLN A 243 -63.43 -8.74 24.71
C GLN A 243 -64.14 -8.64 26.08
N ARG A 244 -64.12 -7.46 26.72
CA ARG A 244 -64.77 -7.21 28.03
C ARG A 244 -66.14 -6.53 27.91
N ARG A 245 -66.59 -6.21 26.70
CA ARG A 245 -67.97 -5.80 26.38
C ARG A 245 -68.69 -6.98 25.76
#